data_AF-A0A4Y7UEK8-F1
#
_entry.id   AF-A0A4Y7UEK8-F1
#
_cell.length_a   1.000
_cell.length_b   1.000
_cell.length_c   1.000
_cell.angle_alpha   90.00
_cell.angle_beta   90.00
_cell.angle_gamma   90.00
#
_symmetry.space_group_name_H-M   'P 1'
#
loop_
_entity.id
_entity.type
_entity.pdbx_description
1 polymer ?
#
loop_
_entity_poly.entity_id
_entity_poly.type
_entity_poly.pdbx_seq_one_letter_code
_entity_poly.pdbx_strand_id
1 'polypeptide(L)'
;MAVKHTAENGNMTLKRKTQIFITVSAILVGLTHLIFPDLQIDAIFITLIIVAIIPWLEPLFKSVELPGGLKVEFQDLKKIEDEAKKAGLIKPENEMNSISNSETYSFIEIAEKNQELALVGFRIEVEKRLRSLADKYSIESNKFSISKLIDALHNKEIINNAETKSLKDIIHTLNYAAHGMDYDIRNANWVIENGPKILDSLDEKLESRSGRFSAGSTDEKEHWIDKSFTNCEWTTNFEWGECIKKHNELWEKEMDNIYQSLLKKLSEKQKQKLIETQVNWIKQFEMEKDFVYSFEDLQFKIGREGIFITATNFMNKIRERTLELEEILSRLTE
;
A
#
# COMPACT_ATOMS: atom_id res chain seq x y z
N MET A 1 -64.53 30.16 38.40
CA MET A 1 -63.09 30.09 38.07
C MET A 1 -62.81 28.66 37.62
N ALA A 2 -62.82 28.42 36.31
CA ALA A 2 -62.72 27.08 35.71
C ALA A 2 -61.29 26.83 35.23
N VAL A 3 -60.65 25.78 35.73
CA VAL A 3 -59.32 25.32 35.27
C VAL A 3 -59.55 24.24 34.22
N LYS A 4 -59.21 24.54 32.97
CA LYS A 4 -59.13 23.58 31.86
C LYS A 4 -57.84 22.76 32.02
N HIS A 5 -57.96 21.45 32.23
CA HIS A 5 -56.88 20.50 31.95
C HIS A 5 -56.90 20.18 30.45
N THR A 6 -55.91 20.68 29.71
CA THR A 6 -55.62 20.25 28.34
C THR A 6 -54.68 19.05 28.39
N ALA A 7 -55.12 17.92 27.84
CA ALA A 7 -54.32 16.73 27.63
C ALA A 7 -53.31 16.98 26.49
N GLU A 8 -52.01 16.84 26.79
CA GLU A 8 -50.96 16.75 25.78
C GLU A 8 -51.02 15.39 25.09
N ASN A 9 -51.46 15.37 23.83
CA ASN A 9 -51.30 14.21 22.96
C ASN A 9 -49.83 14.09 22.54
N GLY A 10 -49.07 13.26 23.26
CA GLY A 10 -47.71 12.88 22.90
C GLY A 10 -47.67 12.11 21.59
N ASN A 11 -47.26 12.78 20.51
CA ASN A 11 -47.17 12.16 19.19
C ASN A 11 -45.95 11.21 19.15
N MET A 12 -46.18 9.91 19.30
CA MET A 12 -45.11 8.89 19.23
C MET A 12 -44.40 8.94 17.88
N THR A 13 -43.07 8.87 17.90
CA THR A 13 -42.25 8.79 16.69
C THR A 13 -42.63 7.57 15.85
N LEU A 14 -42.52 7.69 14.52
CA LEU A 14 -42.89 6.63 13.57
C LEU A 14 -42.21 5.29 13.94
N LYS A 15 -40.95 5.34 14.38
CA LYS A 15 -40.15 4.19 14.85
C LYS A 15 -40.77 3.47 16.07
N ARG A 16 -41.30 4.23 17.04
CA ARG A 16 -41.92 3.66 18.26
C ARG A 16 -43.30 3.08 17.98
N LYS A 17 -44.07 3.68 17.06
CA LYS A 17 -45.35 3.12 16.58
C LYS A 17 -45.14 1.78 15.86
N THR A 18 -44.08 1.66 15.05
CA THR A 18 -43.75 0.41 14.36
C THR A 18 -43.28 -0.68 15.31
N GLN A 19 -42.44 -0.36 16.31
CA GLN A 19 -42.03 -1.32 17.33
C GLN A 19 -43.22 -1.86 18.13
N ILE A 20 -44.14 -0.99 18.55
CA ILE A 20 -45.36 -1.39 19.25
C ILE A 20 -46.23 -2.27 18.36
N PHE A 21 -46.38 -1.92 17.08
CA PHE A 21 -47.16 -2.72 16.13
C PHE A 21 -46.59 -4.13 15.95
N ILE A 22 -45.26 -4.28 15.89
CA ILE A 22 -44.59 -5.58 15.77
C ILE A 22 -44.79 -6.42 17.04
N THR A 23 -44.59 -5.83 18.21
CA THR A 23 -44.79 -6.54 19.49
C THR A 23 -46.24 -6.98 19.65
N VAL A 24 -47.21 -6.12 19.30
CA VAL A 24 -48.64 -6.44 19.32
C VAL A 24 -48.97 -7.55 18.32
N SER A 25 -48.40 -7.51 17.12
CA SER A 25 -48.63 -8.53 16.08
C SER A 25 -48.06 -9.90 16.49
N ALA A 26 -46.85 -9.93 17.07
CA ALA A 26 -46.24 -11.17 17.57
C ALA A 26 -47.05 -11.80 18.71
N ILE A 27 -47.55 -10.96 19.64
CA ILE A 27 -48.41 -11.40 20.73
C ILE A 27 -49.75 -11.92 20.18
N LEU A 28 -50.35 -11.25 19.19
CA LEU A 28 -51.58 -11.70 18.53
C LEU A 28 -51.43 -13.04 17.82
N VAL A 29 -50.32 -13.25 17.11
CA VAL A 29 -50.02 -14.54 16.47
C VAL A 29 -49.87 -15.64 17.51
N GLY A 30 -49.15 -15.38 18.61
CA GLY A 30 -49.02 -16.31 19.74
C GLY A 30 -50.37 -16.64 20.41
N LEU A 31 -51.21 -15.62 20.62
CA LEU A 31 -52.55 -15.80 21.20
C LEU A 31 -53.50 -16.56 20.26
N THR A 32 -53.40 -16.33 18.96
CA THR A 32 -54.22 -17.04 17.97
C THR A 32 -53.88 -18.53 17.94
N HIS A 33 -52.59 -18.88 18.09
CA HIS A 33 -52.16 -20.27 18.18
C HIS A 33 -52.62 -20.96 19.49
N LEU A 34 -52.72 -20.22 20.60
CA LEU A 34 -53.27 -20.74 21.86
C LEU A 34 -54.77 -21.06 21.79
N ILE A 35 -55.52 -20.34 20.94
CA ILE A 35 -56.97 -20.53 20.79
C ILE A 35 -57.29 -21.60 19.72
N PHE A 36 -56.42 -21.78 18.72
CA PHE A 36 -56.57 -22.78 17.66
C PHE A 36 -55.32 -23.68 17.57
N PRO A 37 -55.17 -24.65 18.50
CA PRO A 37 -53.98 -25.50 18.58
C PRO A 37 -53.82 -26.49 17.42
N ASP A 38 -54.90 -26.77 16.67
CA ASP A 38 -54.88 -27.67 15.50
C ASP A 38 -54.34 -26.99 14.22
N LEU A 39 -54.01 -25.69 14.27
CA LEU A 39 -53.43 -24.97 13.15
C LEU A 39 -51.97 -25.42 12.97
N GLN A 40 -51.73 -26.31 12.01
CA GLN A 40 -50.39 -26.79 11.69
C GLN A 40 -49.54 -25.62 11.19
N ILE A 41 -48.45 -25.34 11.91
CA ILE A 41 -47.48 -24.33 11.48
C ILE A 41 -46.66 -24.96 10.36
N ASP A 42 -47.21 -24.88 9.14
CA ASP A 42 -46.58 -25.44 7.97
C ASP A 42 -45.35 -24.61 7.54
N ALA A 43 -44.40 -25.26 6.87
CA ALA A 43 -43.19 -24.61 6.36
C ALA A 43 -43.48 -23.36 5.51
N ILE A 44 -44.61 -23.36 4.80
CA ILE A 44 -45.10 -22.23 4.01
C ILE A 44 -45.43 -21.02 4.91
N PHE A 45 -46.07 -21.23 6.06
CA PHE A 45 -46.41 -20.17 7.01
C PHE A 45 -45.15 -19.56 7.64
N ILE A 46 -44.17 -20.39 8.00
CA ILE A 46 -42.87 -19.93 8.52
C ILE A 46 -42.12 -19.13 7.46
N THR A 47 -42.12 -19.59 6.22
CA THR A 47 -41.46 -18.90 5.11
C THR A 47 -42.11 -17.55 4.84
N LEU A 48 -43.44 -17.46 4.89
CA LEU A 48 -44.15 -16.18 4.74
C LEU A 48 -43.84 -15.20 5.87
N ILE A 49 -43.69 -15.67 7.12
CA ILE A 49 -43.24 -14.82 8.24
C ILE A 49 -41.80 -14.34 8.03
N ILE A 50 -40.88 -15.21 7.63
CA ILE A 50 -39.48 -14.84 7.36
C ILE A 50 -39.40 -13.82 6.23
N VAL A 51 -40.11 -14.06 5.11
CA VAL A 51 -40.19 -13.12 3.98
C VAL A 51 -40.85 -11.80 4.37
N ALA A 52 -41.83 -11.82 5.28
CA ALA A 52 -42.45 -10.59 5.78
C ALA A 52 -41.51 -9.77 6.69
N ILE A 53 -40.52 -10.41 7.33
CA ILE A 53 -39.53 -9.74 8.21
C ILE A 53 -38.29 -9.26 7.42
N ILE A 54 -37.91 -9.92 6.32
CA ILE A 54 -36.72 -9.59 5.51
C ILE A 54 -36.62 -8.10 5.08
N PRO A 55 -37.68 -7.45 4.55
CA PRO A 55 -37.65 -6.03 4.18
C PRO A 55 -37.36 -5.09 5.36
N TRP A 56 -37.57 -5.57 6.59
CA TRP A 56 -37.37 -4.80 7.82
C TRP A 56 -36.03 -5.09 8.51
N LEU A 57 -35.26 -6.06 8.01
CA LEU A 57 -33.85 -6.25 8.37
C LEU A 57 -32.93 -5.31 7.58
N GLU A 58 -33.35 -4.82 6.40
CA GLU A 58 -32.57 -3.90 5.56
C GLU A 58 -32.12 -2.63 6.32
N PRO A 59 -32.94 -1.99 7.18
CA PRO A 59 -32.50 -0.88 8.03
C PRO A 59 -31.51 -1.29 9.11
N LEU A 60 -31.48 -2.53 9.61
CA LEU A 60 -30.47 -2.98 10.59
C LEU A 60 -29.09 -3.14 9.94
N PHE A 61 -29.04 -3.43 8.64
CA PHE A 61 -27.80 -3.44 7.87
C PHE A 61 -27.38 -2.02 7.41
N LYS A 62 -28.35 -1.12 7.19
CA LYS A 62 -28.10 0.27 6.73
C LYS A 62 -27.97 1.30 7.85
N SER A 63 -28.46 1.04 9.06
CA SER A 63 -28.37 1.95 10.21
C SER A 63 -27.36 1.45 11.24
N VAL A 64 -26.09 1.48 10.86
CA VAL A 64 -25.06 1.96 11.77
C VAL A 64 -24.25 3.11 11.17
N GLU A 65 -24.91 3.94 10.36
CA GLU A 65 -24.45 5.30 10.09
C GLU A 65 -24.93 6.18 11.26
N LEU A 66 -24.12 6.26 12.31
CA LEU A 66 -24.33 7.24 13.39
C LEU A 66 -23.92 8.63 12.88
N PRO A 67 -24.69 9.69 13.19
CA PRO A 67 -24.31 11.06 12.89
C PRO A 67 -23.09 11.41 13.76
N GLY A 68 -21.90 11.28 13.18
CA GLY A 68 -20.63 11.39 13.90
C GLY A 68 -19.46 10.56 13.36
N GLY A 69 -19.57 9.91 12.19
CA GLY A 69 -18.41 9.32 11.48
C GLY A 69 -17.77 8.08 12.14
N LEU A 70 -18.40 7.51 13.17
CA LEU A 70 -17.75 6.59 14.11
C LEU A 70 -17.84 5.09 13.74
N LYS A 71 -17.89 4.70 12.45
CA LYS A 71 -17.95 3.26 12.14
C LYS A 71 -17.39 2.83 10.79
N VAL A 72 -16.14 3.19 10.55
CA VAL A 72 -15.34 2.56 9.49
C VAL A 72 -13.97 2.27 10.06
N GLU A 73 -13.71 1.00 10.43
CA GLU A 73 -12.45 0.64 11.12
C GLU A 73 -11.84 -0.65 10.55
N PHE A 74 -12.52 -1.81 10.64
CA PHE A 74 -11.99 -3.04 10.03
C PHE A 74 -12.18 -3.12 8.50
N GLN A 75 -13.30 -2.59 7.98
CA GLN A 75 -13.53 -2.55 6.53
C GLN A 75 -12.52 -1.66 5.83
N ASP A 76 -12.03 -0.62 6.50
CA ASP A 76 -10.98 0.25 5.96
C ASP A 76 -9.64 -0.47 5.93
N LEU A 77 -9.25 -1.18 6.99
CA LEU A 77 -8.02 -1.98 6.97
C LEU A 77 -8.03 -3.06 5.89
N LYS A 78 -9.18 -3.73 5.68
CA LYS A 78 -9.32 -4.70 4.60
C LYS A 78 -9.22 -4.06 3.22
N LYS A 79 -9.87 -2.90 3.03
CA LYS A 79 -9.76 -2.15 1.78
C LYS A 79 -8.32 -1.70 1.54
N ILE A 80 -7.64 -1.23 2.58
CA ILE A 80 -6.23 -0.83 2.54
C ILE A 80 -5.35 -2.03 2.19
N GLU A 81 -5.62 -3.21 2.72
CA GLU A 81 -4.91 -4.44 2.36
C GLU A 81 -5.05 -4.75 0.87
N ASP A 82 -6.28 -4.71 0.34
CA ASP A 82 -6.53 -4.97 -1.08
C ASP A 82 -5.84 -3.93 -1.98
N GLU A 83 -5.84 -2.66 -1.56
CA GLU A 83 -5.15 -1.58 -2.27
C GLU A 83 -3.63 -1.71 -2.17
N ALA A 84 -3.09 -2.07 -1.01
CA ALA A 84 -1.66 -2.27 -0.78
C ALA A 84 -1.13 -3.49 -1.55
N LYS A 85 -1.90 -4.57 -1.65
CA LYS A 85 -1.61 -5.72 -2.52
C LYS A 85 -1.54 -5.29 -3.99
N LYS A 86 -2.54 -4.54 -4.47
CA LYS A 86 -2.54 -4.00 -5.84
C LYS A 86 -1.39 -3.03 -6.09
N ALA A 87 -0.94 -2.31 -5.06
CA ALA A 87 0.18 -1.38 -5.13
C ALA A 87 1.55 -2.09 -5.11
N GLY A 88 1.60 -3.39 -4.78
CA GLY A 88 2.84 -4.13 -4.61
C GLY A 88 3.52 -3.93 -3.25
N LEU A 89 2.86 -3.25 -2.31
CA LEU A 89 3.34 -3.06 -0.92
C LEU A 89 3.20 -4.34 -0.08
N ILE A 90 2.24 -5.19 -0.42
CA ILE A 90 2.03 -6.49 0.20
C ILE A 90 2.14 -7.55 -0.88
N LYS A 91 3.19 -8.38 -0.79
CA LYS A 91 3.42 -9.49 -1.74
C LYS A 91 2.64 -10.74 -1.30
N PRO A 92 2.18 -11.58 -2.25
CA PRO A 92 1.58 -12.87 -1.92
C PRO A 92 2.60 -13.80 -1.24
N GLU A 93 2.13 -14.68 -0.36
CA GLU A 93 2.98 -15.58 0.46
C GLU A 93 3.93 -16.48 -0.36
N ASN A 94 3.59 -16.72 -1.63
CA ASN A 94 4.36 -17.59 -2.53
C ASN A 94 5.61 -16.90 -3.13
N GLU A 95 5.76 -15.58 -2.97
CA GLU A 95 6.91 -14.80 -3.46
C GLU A 95 7.93 -14.48 -2.36
N MET A 96 7.72 -15.01 -1.16
CA MET A 96 8.60 -14.80 -0.02
C MET A 96 9.78 -15.77 -0.16
N ASN A 97 10.81 -15.39 -0.94
CA ASN A 97 12.13 -16.00 -0.78
C ASN A 97 12.50 -15.87 0.70
N SER A 98 12.84 -17.00 1.31
CA SER A 98 13.12 -17.20 2.73
C SER A 98 14.38 -16.47 3.20
N ILE A 99 14.39 -15.14 3.05
CA ILE A 99 15.41 -14.25 3.58
C ILE A 99 14.66 -13.04 4.10
N SER A 100 14.32 -13.07 5.39
CA SER A 100 14.76 -12.01 6.28
C SER A 100 14.55 -12.44 7.72
N ASN A 101 15.57 -12.16 8.52
CA ASN A 101 15.51 -12.16 9.96
C ASN A 101 14.25 -11.41 10.39
N SER A 102 13.22 -12.16 10.79
CA SER A 102 12.19 -11.65 11.68
C SER A 102 12.88 -11.36 13.01
N GLU A 103 13.63 -10.26 13.09
CA GLU A 103 13.55 -9.46 14.30
C GLU A 103 12.07 -9.12 14.41
N THR A 104 11.36 -9.89 15.22
CA THR A 104 9.93 -9.69 15.49
C THR A 104 9.74 -8.22 15.81
N TYR A 105 9.12 -7.47 14.90
CA TYR A 105 8.93 -6.04 15.10
C TYR A 105 8.24 -5.83 16.46
N SER A 106 8.72 -4.86 17.23
CA SER A 106 8.26 -4.67 18.62
C SER A 106 6.74 -4.48 18.75
N PHE A 107 6.09 -3.93 17.72
CA PHE A 107 4.65 -3.76 17.68
C PHE A 107 3.87 -5.08 17.55
N ILE A 108 4.49 -6.16 17.06
CA ILE A 108 3.86 -7.49 16.95
C ILE A 108 3.62 -8.06 18.35
N GLU A 109 4.64 -8.04 19.21
CA GLU A 109 4.51 -8.51 20.60
C GLU A 109 3.50 -7.69 21.41
N ILE A 110 3.34 -6.42 21.03
CA ILE A 110 2.38 -5.50 21.64
C ILE A 110 0.97 -5.78 21.13
N ALA A 111 0.78 -6.21 19.88
CA ALA A 111 -0.54 -6.40 19.27
C ALA A 111 -1.43 -7.40 20.05
N GLU A 112 -0.83 -8.44 20.63
CA GLU A 112 -1.54 -9.41 21.47
C GLU A 112 -2.02 -8.83 22.81
N LYS A 113 -1.36 -7.78 23.30
CA LYS A 113 -1.59 -7.20 24.65
C LYS A 113 -2.34 -5.87 24.61
N ASN A 114 -2.06 -5.04 23.62
CA ASN A 114 -2.62 -3.71 23.45
C ASN A 114 -2.60 -3.30 21.96
N GLN A 115 -3.76 -3.33 21.33
CA GLN A 115 -3.93 -3.01 19.92
C GLN A 115 -3.60 -1.54 19.59
N GLU A 116 -4.02 -0.59 20.42
CA GLU A 116 -3.77 0.85 20.17
C GLU A 116 -2.27 1.13 20.13
N LEU A 117 -1.54 0.57 21.09
CA LEU A 117 -0.09 0.71 21.16
C LEU A 117 0.60 0.00 19.99
N ALA A 118 0.07 -1.13 19.50
CA ALA A 118 0.59 -1.80 18.32
C ALA A 118 0.37 -0.99 17.04
N LEU A 119 -0.79 -0.37 16.86
CA LEU A 119 -1.09 0.50 15.72
C LEU A 119 -0.21 1.75 15.72
N VAL A 120 0.02 2.34 16.90
CA VAL A 120 0.97 3.44 17.09
C VAL A 120 2.39 2.98 16.75
N GLY A 121 2.81 1.84 17.28
CA GLY A 121 4.12 1.26 17.00
C GLY A 121 4.33 1.02 15.51
N PHE A 122 3.36 0.42 14.84
CA PHE A 122 3.42 0.20 13.40
C PHE A 122 3.50 1.52 12.61
N ARG A 123 2.69 2.53 12.97
CA ARG A 123 2.78 3.87 12.35
C ARG A 123 4.17 4.49 12.51
N ILE A 124 4.77 4.37 13.69
CA ILE A 124 6.12 4.87 13.98
C ILE A 124 7.15 4.17 13.08
N GLU A 125 7.05 2.85 12.93
CA GLU A 125 7.97 2.09 12.06
C GLU A 125 7.83 2.54 10.59
N VAL A 126 6.60 2.69 10.08
CA VAL A 126 6.36 3.21 8.71
C VAL A 126 6.94 4.62 8.55
N GLU A 127 6.68 5.50 9.51
CA GLU A 127 7.23 6.88 9.51
C GLU A 127 8.76 6.88 9.51
N LYS A 128 9.40 6.03 10.32
CA LYS A 128 10.86 5.89 10.38
C LYS A 128 11.42 5.49 9.00
N ARG A 129 10.80 4.52 8.32
CA ARG A 129 11.24 4.10 6.97
C ARG A 129 11.08 5.21 5.94
N LEU A 130 9.94 5.89 5.93
CA LEU A 130 9.70 7.00 5.00
C LEU A 130 10.69 8.15 5.21
N ARG A 131 11.07 8.44 6.46
CA ARG A 131 12.10 9.42 6.78
C ARG A 131 13.48 8.96 6.33
N SER A 132 13.87 7.71 6.61
CA SER A 132 15.12 7.13 6.13
C SER A 132 15.21 7.16 4.60
N LEU A 133 14.11 6.88 3.89
CA LEU A 133 14.05 6.95 2.43
C LEU A 133 14.28 8.39 1.97
N ALA A 134 13.56 9.34 2.57
CA ALA A 134 13.75 10.75 2.26
C ALA A 134 15.22 11.20 2.47
N ASP A 135 15.84 10.80 3.58
CA ASP A 135 17.23 11.16 3.91
C ASP A 135 18.25 10.51 2.96
N LYS A 136 18.04 9.25 2.55
CA LYS A 136 18.85 8.56 1.51
C LYS A 136 18.89 9.41 0.23
N TYR A 137 17.72 9.88 -0.22
CA TYR A 137 17.56 10.69 -1.43
C TYR A 137 17.71 12.21 -1.21
N SER A 138 18.32 12.61 -0.09
CA SER A 138 18.61 14.02 0.25
C SER A 138 17.38 14.94 0.16
N ILE A 139 16.21 14.41 0.53
CA ILE A 139 15.00 15.15 0.85
C ILE A 139 15.08 15.50 2.34
N GLU A 140 14.78 16.75 2.70
CA GLU A 140 14.88 17.22 4.09
C GLU A 140 13.75 16.64 4.96
N SER A 141 13.92 15.40 5.43
CA SER A 141 12.87 14.60 6.10
C SER A 141 12.22 15.35 7.27
N ASN A 142 13.03 16.06 8.05
CA ASN A 142 12.61 16.82 9.24
C ASN A 142 11.75 18.05 8.94
N LYS A 143 11.73 18.55 7.69
CA LYS A 143 10.94 19.75 7.32
C LYS A 143 9.54 19.43 6.81
N PHE A 144 9.24 18.16 6.55
CA PHE A 144 7.97 17.75 5.96
C PHE A 144 7.16 16.87 6.90
N SER A 145 5.83 17.00 6.81
CA SER A 145 4.91 16.01 7.38
C SER A 145 4.99 14.71 6.58
N ILE A 146 4.53 13.60 7.15
CA ILE A 146 4.58 12.29 6.47
C ILE A 146 3.86 12.30 5.13
N SER A 147 2.68 12.91 5.03
CA SER A 147 1.98 13.04 3.75
C SER A 147 2.81 13.80 2.70
N LYS A 148 3.50 14.88 3.11
CA LYS A 148 4.39 15.64 2.22
C LYS A 148 5.66 14.86 1.87
N LEU A 149 6.16 14.00 2.75
CA LEU A 149 7.27 13.10 2.43
C LEU A 149 6.86 12.06 1.40
N ILE A 150 5.67 11.46 1.54
CA ILE A 150 5.13 10.55 0.53
C ILE A 150 5.03 11.27 -0.82
N ASP A 151 4.53 12.51 -0.85
CA ASP A 151 4.49 13.31 -2.08
C ASP A 151 5.89 13.59 -2.66
N ALA A 152 6.87 13.91 -1.80
CA ALA A 152 8.24 14.15 -2.24
C ALA A 152 8.91 12.89 -2.80
N LEU A 153 8.67 11.73 -2.18
CA LEU A 153 9.15 10.43 -2.65
C LEU A 153 8.49 10.05 -3.97
N HIS A 154 7.19 10.32 -4.11
CA HIS A 154 6.45 10.11 -5.34
C HIS A 154 6.95 10.98 -6.50
N ASN A 155 7.21 12.27 -6.26
CA ASN A 155 7.77 13.18 -7.27
C ASN A 155 9.14 12.75 -7.79
N LYS A 156 9.86 11.94 -6.99
CA LYS A 156 11.11 11.30 -7.37
C LYS A 156 10.93 9.91 -7.99
N GLU A 157 9.70 9.39 -8.08
CA GLU A 157 9.34 8.06 -8.57
C GLU A 157 9.99 6.90 -7.79
N ILE A 158 10.39 7.16 -6.54
CA ILE A 158 10.85 6.13 -5.59
C ILE A 158 9.66 5.25 -5.17
N ILE A 159 8.49 5.88 -5.08
CA ILE A 159 7.20 5.23 -4.91
C ILE A 159 6.24 5.65 -6.01
N ASN A 160 5.44 4.70 -6.49
CA ASN A 160 4.47 4.90 -7.56
C ASN A 160 3.15 5.50 -7.03
N ASN A 161 2.22 5.79 -7.94
CA ASN A 161 0.92 6.37 -7.61
C ASN A 161 0.07 5.48 -6.69
N ALA A 162 0.09 4.16 -6.91
CA ALA A 162 -0.67 3.21 -6.11
C ALA A 162 -0.06 3.11 -4.69
N GLU A 163 1.26 3.00 -4.58
CA GLU A 163 1.98 3.03 -3.29
C GLU A 163 1.70 4.32 -2.53
N THR A 164 1.72 5.47 -3.22
CA THR A 164 1.41 6.78 -2.64
C THR A 164 0.02 6.83 -2.02
N LYS A 165 -0.99 6.35 -2.77
CA LYS A 165 -2.37 6.31 -2.28
C LYS A 165 -2.48 5.37 -1.08
N SER A 166 -1.98 4.15 -1.20
CA SER A 166 -2.03 3.14 -0.14
C SER A 166 -1.30 3.60 1.13
N LEU A 167 -0.11 4.19 1.03
CA LEU A 167 0.63 4.71 2.18
C LEU A 167 -0.10 5.86 2.87
N LYS A 168 -0.75 6.76 2.12
CA LYS A 168 -1.56 7.83 2.71
C LYS A 168 -2.78 7.27 3.45
N ASP A 169 -3.45 6.29 2.86
CA ASP A 169 -4.61 5.64 3.48
C ASP A 169 -4.19 4.86 4.74
N ILE A 170 -3.07 4.11 4.70
CA ILE A 170 -2.46 3.46 5.87
C ILE A 170 -2.20 4.49 6.98
N ILE A 171 -1.45 5.56 6.68
CA ILE A 171 -1.10 6.56 7.69
C ILE A 171 -2.34 7.24 8.26
N HIS A 172 -3.34 7.52 7.44
CA HIS A 172 -4.60 8.10 7.90
C HIS A 172 -5.33 7.16 8.87
N THR A 173 -5.51 5.89 8.50
CA THR A 173 -6.20 4.89 9.32
C THR A 173 -5.44 4.57 10.59
N LEU A 174 -4.11 4.43 10.54
CA LEU A 174 -3.30 4.20 11.75
C LEU A 174 -3.33 5.41 12.69
N ASN A 175 -3.36 6.63 12.15
CA ASN A 175 -3.48 7.84 12.94
C ASN A 175 -4.85 7.94 13.62
N TYR A 176 -5.92 7.59 12.91
CA TYR A 176 -7.27 7.56 13.47
C TYR A 176 -7.40 6.49 14.57
N ALA A 177 -6.90 5.28 14.30
CA ALA A 177 -7.03 4.15 15.20
C ALA A 177 -6.19 4.26 16.49
N ALA A 178 -5.20 5.15 16.52
CA ALA A 178 -4.41 5.49 17.70
C ALA A 178 -5.15 6.42 18.70
N HIS A 179 -6.28 7.03 18.32
CA HIS A 179 -6.97 8.02 19.14
C HIS A 179 -8.14 7.48 19.98
N GLY A 180 -8.20 6.16 20.17
CA GLY A 180 -9.13 5.48 21.06
C GLY A 180 -10.20 4.74 20.28
N MET A 181 -10.08 3.42 20.22
CA MET A 181 -11.09 2.52 19.64
C MET A 181 -11.43 1.42 20.63
N ASP A 182 -12.65 0.91 20.60
CA ASP A 182 -12.98 -0.32 21.31
C ASP A 182 -12.07 -1.45 20.82
N TYR A 183 -11.62 -2.31 21.74
CA TYR A 183 -10.71 -3.41 21.42
C TYR A 183 -11.30 -4.34 20.35
N ASP A 184 -10.65 -4.41 19.19
CA ASP A 184 -11.02 -5.24 18.04
C ASP A 184 -9.84 -6.11 17.61
N ILE A 185 -9.89 -7.38 18.01
CA ILE A 185 -8.90 -8.42 17.69
C ILE A 185 -8.54 -8.45 16.20
N ARG A 186 -9.48 -8.10 15.31
CA ARG A 186 -9.25 -8.13 13.86
C ARG A 186 -8.22 -7.09 13.40
N ASN A 187 -8.15 -5.95 14.08
CA ASN A 187 -7.17 -4.91 13.77
C ASN A 187 -5.77 -5.31 14.27
N ALA A 188 -5.68 -5.98 15.43
CA ALA A 188 -4.42 -6.54 15.91
C ALA A 188 -3.89 -7.61 14.96
N ASN A 189 -4.75 -8.53 14.51
CA ASN A 189 -4.39 -9.56 13.52
C ASN A 189 -3.93 -8.93 12.20
N TRP A 190 -4.63 -7.91 11.72
CA TRP A 190 -4.23 -7.21 10.49
C TRP A 190 -2.81 -6.63 10.58
N VAL A 191 -2.45 -6.01 11.72
CA VAL A 191 -1.09 -5.48 11.95
C VAL A 191 -0.05 -6.60 11.98
N ILE A 192 -0.35 -7.72 12.65
CA ILE A 192 0.54 -8.88 12.73
C ILE A 192 0.79 -9.47 11.33
N GLU A 193 -0.26 -9.58 10.52
CA GLU A 193 -0.21 -10.23 9.21
C GLU A 193 0.38 -9.33 8.11
N ASN A 194 0.05 -8.04 8.11
CA ASN A 194 0.36 -7.13 7.01
C ASN A 194 1.44 -6.10 7.36
N GLY A 195 1.59 -5.74 8.63
CA GLY A 195 2.58 -4.76 9.09
C GLY A 195 4.00 -5.11 8.64
N PRO A 196 4.50 -6.33 8.92
CA PRO A 196 5.82 -6.77 8.46
C PRO A 196 5.99 -6.67 6.95
N LYS A 197 5.01 -7.15 6.17
CA LYS A 197 5.06 -7.16 4.70
C LYS A 197 5.22 -5.75 4.12
N ILE A 198 4.49 -4.78 4.70
CA ILE A 198 4.59 -3.37 4.31
C ILE A 198 5.97 -2.79 4.67
N LEU A 199 6.48 -3.10 5.86
CA LEU A 199 7.80 -2.62 6.27
C LEU A 199 8.92 -3.22 5.43
N ASP A 200 8.84 -4.51 5.12
CA ASP A 200 9.80 -5.19 4.26
C ASP A 200 9.81 -4.57 2.85
N SER A 201 8.63 -4.21 2.29
CA SER A 201 8.54 -3.49 1.02
C SER A 201 9.24 -2.12 1.04
N LEU A 202 9.15 -1.39 2.16
CA LEU A 202 9.85 -0.11 2.33
C LEU A 202 11.36 -0.33 2.58
N ASP A 203 11.71 -1.35 3.35
CA ASP A 203 13.10 -1.70 3.67
C ASP A 203 13.83 -2.16 2.40
N GLU A 204 13.19 -2.89 1.48
CA GLU A 204 13.74 -3.25 0.15
C GLU A 204 14.24 -2.04 -0.65
N LYS A 205 13.55 -0.89 -0.55
CA LYS A 205 13.93 0.38 -1.19
C LYS A 205 15.06 1.09 -0.44
N LEU A 206 15.26 0.78 0.84
CA LEU A 206 16.35 1.30 1.68
C LEU A 206 17.64 0.50 1.53
N GLU A 207 17.56 -0.79 1.21
CA GLU A 207 18.71 -1.69 1.18
C GLU A 207 19.92 -1.09 0.45
N SER A 208 21.09 -1.18 1.09
CA SER A 208 22.38 -0.89 0.47
C SER A 208 22.78 -2.10 -0.36
N ARG A 209 23.04 -1.88 -1.64
CA ARG A 209 23.52 -2.91 -2.56
C ARG A 209 25.02 -2.72 -2.73
N SER A 210 25.78 -3.59 -2.09
CA SER A 210 27.24 -3.66 -2.19
C SER A 210 27.66 -4.80 -3.11
N GLY A 211 28.78 -4.63 -3.82
CA GLY A 211 29.38 -5.74 -4.57
C GLY A 211 29.97 -5.35 -5.93
N ARG A 212 29.82 -4.09 -6.37
CA ARG A 212 30.47 -3.60 -7.60
C ARG A 212 31.91 -3.22 -7.36
N PHE A 213 32.24 -2.67 -6.18
CA PHE A 213 33.62 -2.32 -5.79
C PHE A 213 34.09 -2.94 -4.47
N SER A 214 33.17 -3.48 -3.67
CA SER A 214 33.46 -4.10 -2.37
C SER A 214 33.69 -5.60 -2.50
N ALA A 215 34.80 -6.11 -1.95
CA ALA A 215 34.96 -7.54 -1.68
C ALA A 215 34.15 -7.95 -0.44
N GLY A 216 32.83 -8.09 -0.57
CA GLY A 216 31.96 -8.44 0.56
C GLY A 216 30.51 -8.74 0.16
N SER A 217 30.04 -9.88 0.66
CA SER A 217 28.73 -10.57 0.50
C SER A 217 28.29 -10.91 -0.93
N THR A 218 28.23 -12.23 -1.19
CA THR A 218 27.63 -12.87 -2.38
C THR A 218 26.10 -12.78 -2.41
N ASP A 219 25.48 -12.15 -1.41
CA ASP A 219 24.05 -11.83 -1.43
C ASP A 219 23.86 -10.52 -2.20
N GLU A 220 23.96 -10.59 -3.54
CA GLU A 220 23.45 -9.51 -4.40
C GLU A 220 21.93 -9.42 -4.18
N LYS A 221 21.51 -8.58 -3.23
CA LYS A 221 20.09 -8.32 -3.01
C LYS A 221 19.52 -7.58 -4.21
N GLU A 222 18.54 -8.20 -4.87
CA GLU A 222 17.92 -7.68 -6.08
C GLU A 222 17.27 -6.31 -5.85
N HIS A 223 17.43 -5.38 -6.79
CA HIS A 223 16.84 -4.04 -6.71
C HIS A 223 15.33 -4.08 -6.93
N TRP A 224 14.58 -3.18 -6.31
CA TRP A 224 13.11 -3.18 -6.45
C TRP A 224 12.66 -2.95 -7.91
N ILE A 225 13.43 -2.19 -8.69
CA ILE A 225 13.19 -2.00 -10.14
C ILE A 225 13.40 -3.33 -10.89
N ASP A 226 14.39 -4.14 -10.50
CA ASP A 226 14.61 -5.47 -11.10
C ASP A 226 13.45 -6.41 -10.75
N LYS A 227 13.04 -6.45 -9.48
CA LYS A 227 11.88 -7.23 -9.03
C LYS A 227 10.59 -6.82 -9.76
N SER A 228 10.39 -5.51 -9.97
CA SER A 228 9.27 -5.00 -10.76
C SER A 228 9.36 -5.43 -12.22
N PHE A 229 10.56 -5.47 -12.79
CA PHE A 229 10.79 -5.87 -14.18
C PHE A 229 10.56 -7.37 -14.39
N THR A 230 11.02 -8.21 -13.46
CA THR A 230 10.82 -9.67 -13.51
C THR A 230 9.35 -10.06 -13.37
N ASN A 231 8.58 -9.26 -12.63
CA ASN A 231 7.13 -9.42 -12.45
C ASN A 231 6.28 -8.75 -13.55
N CYS A 232 6.87 -8.25 -14.64
CA CYS A 232 6.10 -7.77 -15.78
C CYS A 232 5.33 -8.93 -16.42
N GLU A 233 4.01 -8.93 -16.28
CA GLU A 233 3.14 -9.76 -17.10
C GLU A 233 2.99 -9.15 -18.50
N TRP A 234 3.23 -9.95 -19.52
CA TRP A 234 3.01 -9.56 -20.92
C TRP A 234 2.51 -10.75 -21.72
N THR A 235 1.61 -10.48 -22.65
CA THR A 235 1.07 -11.46 -23.59
C THR A 235 1.42 -11.11 -25.04
N THR A 236 1.75 -9.85 -25.29
CA THR A 236 2.09 -9.32 -26.60
C THR A 236 3.47 -8.66 -26.62
N ASN A 237 4.07 -8.59 -27.81
CA ASN A 237 5.32 -7.84 -28.03
C ASN A 237 5.19 -6.35 -27.73
N PHE A 238 3.98 -5.78 -27.86
CA PHE A 238 3.74 -4.38 -27.51
C PHE A 238 3.85 -4.17 -26.00
N GLU A 239 3.18 -5.01 -25.21
CA GLU A 239 3.26 -4.98 -23.74
C GLU A 239 4.69 -5.21 -23.25
N TRP A 240 5.44 -6.11 -23.89
CA TRP A 240 6.84 -6.32 -23.56
C TRP A 240 7.72 -5.08 -23.83
N GLY A 241 7.52 -4.44 -24.99
CA GLY A 241 8.19 -3.18 -25.33
C GLY A 241 7.87 -2.05 -24.33
N GLU A 242 6.61 -1.92 -23.92
CA GLU A 242 6.19 -0.96 -22.91
C GLU A 242 6.79 -1.27 -21.53
N CYS A 243 6.89 -2.56 -21.15
CA CYS A 243 7.58 -2.95 -19.91
C CYS A 243 9.06 -2.54 -19.94
N ILE A 244 9.80 -2.85 -21.01
CA ILE A 244 11.22 -2.45 -21.14
C ILE A 244 11.35 -0.92 -21.06
N LYS A 245 10.52 -0.20 -21.81
CA LYS A 245 10.55 1.26 -21.83
C LYS A 245 10.30 1.85 -20.44
N LYS A 246 9.26 1.39 -19.74
CA LYS A 246 8.94 1.83 -18.38
C LYS A 246 10.10 1.60 -17.42
N HIS A 247 10.74 0.43 -17.48
CA HIS A 247 11.84 0.11 -16.56
C HIS A 247 13.14 0.84 -16.93
N ASN A 248 13.37 1.14 -18.21
CA ASN A 248 14.43 2.05 -18.62
C ASN A 248 14.22 3.45 -18.02
N GLU A 249 13.01 4.00 -18.10
CA GLU A 249 12.66 5.31 -17.50
C GLU A 249 12.85 5.29 -15.97
N LEU A 250 12.44 4.22 -15.29
CA LEU A 250 12.68 4.05 -13.84
C LEU A 250 14.17 4.03 -13.50
N TRP A 251 14.99 3.30 -14.26
CA TRP A 251 16.44 3.26 -14.04
C TRP A 251 17.11 4.61 -14.31
N GLU A 252 16.72 5.33 -15.35
CA GLU A 252 17.22 6.68 -15.64
C GLU A 252 16.88 7.64 -14.50
N LYS A 253 15.65 7.58 -14.00
CA LYS A 253 15.20 8.40 -12.88
C LYS A 253 15.96 8.09 -11.60
N GLU A 254 16.15 6.81 -11.30
CA GLU A 254 16.88 6.39 -10.11
C GLU A 254 18.35 6.81 -10.16
N MET A 255 18.99 6.69 -11.34
CA MET A 255 20.33 7.20 -11.59
C MET A 255 20.42 8.71 -11.29
N ASP A 256 19.49 9.51 -11.80
CA ASP A 256 19.47 10.96 -11.53
C ASP A 256 19.23 11.24 -10.03
N ASN A 257 18.28 10.55 -9.39
CA ASN A 257 18.01 10.71 -7.97
C ASN A 257 19.26 10.48 -7.11
N ILE A 258 19.99 9.39 -7.37
CA ILE A 258 21.23 9.06 -6.67
C ILE A 258 22.32 10.08 -7.01
N TYR A 259 22.48 10.43 -8.29
CA TYR A 259 23.45 11.44 -8.73
C TYR A 259 23.24 12.78 -8.04
N GLN A 260 22.00 13.30 -7.99
CA GLN A 260 21.67 14.54 -7.29
C GLN A 260 21.93 14.45 -5.78
N SER A 261 21.69 13.28 -5.19
CA SER A 261 21.95 13.03 -3.76
C SER A 261 23.44 13.04 -3.47
N LEU A 262 24.26 12.40 -4.31
CA LEU A 262 25.72 12.46 -4.24
C LEU A 262 26.23 13.89 -4.39
N LEU A 263 25.73 14.66 -5.35
CA LEU A 263 26.13 16.06 -5.54
C LEU A 263 25.86 16.93 -4.31
N LYS A 264 24.85 16.62 -3.49
CA LYS A 264 24.58 17.33 -2.24
C LYS A 264 25.53 16.92 -1.10
N LYS A 265 25.97 15.67 -1.08
CA LYS A 265 26.76 15.09 0.03
C LYS A 265 28.28 15.16 -0.18
N LEU A 266 28.75 15.24 -1.43
CA LEU A 266 30.19 15.23 -1.75
C LEU A 266 30.87 16.60 -1.52
N SER A 267 32.19 16.58 -1.29
CA SER A 267 33.00 17.80 -1.32
C SER A 267 33.15 18.35 -2.75
N GLU A 268 33.44 19.66 -2.91
CA GLU A 268 33.57 20.29 -4.23
C GLU A 268 34.53 19.56 -5.18
N LYS A 269 35.67 19.09 -4.68
CA LYS A 269 36.63 18.31 -5.49
C LYS A 269 36.05 16.98 -5.96
N GLN A 270 35.28 16.30 -5.11
CA GLN A 270 34.63 15.04 -5.47
C GLN A 270 33.44 15.27 -6.42
N LYS A 271 32.66 16.34 -6.24
CA LYS A 271 31.57 16.74 -7.14
C LYS A 271 32.09 16.94 -8.56
N GLN A 272 33.18 17.68 -8.74
CA GLN A 272 33.75 17.90 -10.07
C GLN A 272 34.17 16.60 -10.76
N LYS A 273 34.78 15.66 -10.01
CA LYS A 273 35.08 14.33 -10.53
C LYS A 273 33.82 13.56 -10.90
N LEU A 274 32.80 13.55 -10.04
CA LEU A 274 31.54 12.87 -10.32
C LEU A 274 30.88 13.42 -11.59
N ILE A 275 30.81 14.75 -11.73
CA ILE A 275 30.29 15.44 -12.92
C ILE A 275 31.05 15.00 -14.17
N GLU A 276 32.38 15.05 -14.14
CA GLU A 276 33.22 14.65 -15.27
C GLU A 276 32.99 13.19 -15.67
N THR A 277 32.96 12.27 -14.69
CA THR A 277 32.69 10.85 -14.98
C THR A 277 31.30 10.63 -15.55
N GLN A 278 30.29 11.34 -15.05
CA GLN A 278 28.91 11.19 -15.51
C GLN A 278 28.72 11.73 -16.93
N VAL A 279 29.30 12.90 -17.23
CA VAL A 279 29.28 13.49 -18.59
C VAL A 279 29.95 12.56 -19.59
N ASN A 280 31.12 12.02 -19.26
CA ASN A 280 31.84 11.11 -20.15
C ASN A 280 31.10 9.78 -20.34
N TRP A 281 30.48 9.25 -19.28
CA TRP A 281 29.68 8.03 -19.36
C TRP A 281 28.45 8.22 -20.26
N ILE A 282 27.70 9.32 -20.10
CA ILE A 282 26.54 9.64 -20.95
C ILE A 282 26.98 9.74 -22.42
N LYS A 283 28.09 10.44 -22.69
CA LYS A 283 28.61 10.57 -24.05
C LYS A 283 28.96 9.21 -24.65
N GLN A 284 29.65 8.34 -23.89
CA GLN A 284 29.98 6.99 -24.34
C GLN A 284 28.73 6.16 -24.63
N PHE A 285 27.76 6.21 -23.72
CA PHE A 285 26.49 5.50 -23.86
C PHE A 285 25.72 5.90 -25.13
N GLU A 286 25.59 7.19 -25.41
CA GLU A 286 24.93 7.66 -26.63
C GLU A 286 25.71 7.30 -27.90
N MET A 287 27.05 7.41 -27.89
CA MET A 287 27.86 6.95 -29.02
C MET A 287 27.70 5.45 -29.31
N GLU A 288 27.57 4.63 -28.27
CA GLU A 288 27.30 3.19 -28.42
C GLU A 288 25.90 2.92 -28.97
N LYS A 289 24.87 3.63 -28.50
CA LYS A 289 23.51 3.55 -29.05
C LYS A 289 23.49 3.95 -30.52
N ASP A 290 24.07 5.10 -30.85
CA ASP A 290 24.15 5.60 -32.23
C ASP A 290 24.87 4.61 -33.13
N PHE A 291 25.98 4.03 -32.66
CA PHE A 291 26.70 3.00 -33.41
C PHE A 291 25.83 1.77 -33.65
N VAL A 292 25.19 1.21 -32.63
CA VAL A 292 24.34 0.01 -32.77
C VAL A 292 23.12 0.29 -33.66
N TYR A 293 22.49 1.45 -33.56
CA TYR A 293 21.33 1.78 -34.38
C TYR A 293 21.68 2.35 -35.76
N SER A 294 22.96 2.60 -36.06
CA SER A 294 23.41 3.01 -37.41
C SER A 294 23.31 1.90 -38.47
N PHE A 295 23.18 0.65 -38.04
CA PHE A 295 23.02 -0.50 -38.94
C PHE A 295 21.57 -0.56 -39.47
N GLU A 296 21.34 -0.01 -40.67
CA GLU A 296 20.00 0.07 -41.28
C GLU A 296 19.27 -1.28 -41.39
N ASP A 297 20.01 -2.37 -41.55
CA ASP A 297 19.48 -3.73 -41.67
C ASP A 297 19.46 -4.52 -40.34
N LEU A 298 19.77 -3.87 -39.21
CA LEU A 298 19.85 -4.52 -37.90
C LEU A 298 18.54 -5.23 -37.56
N GLN A 299 17.41 -4.52 -37.65
CA GLN A 299 16.09 -5.07 -37.33
C GLN A 299 15.75 -6.28 -38.21
N PHE A 300 16.16 -6.28 -39.48
CA PHE A 300 15.97 -7.41 -40.38
C PHE A 300 16.84 -8.61 -39.98
N LYS A 301 18.08 -8.38 -39.55
CA LYS A 301 19.03 -9.43 -39.16
C LYS A 301 18.70 -10.09 -37.82
N ILE A 302 18.32 -9.29 -36.81
CA ILE A 302 18.12 -9.79 -35.44
C ILE A 302 16.64 -10.04 -35.09
N GLY A 303 15.73 -9.62 -35.97
CA GLY A 303 14.30 -9.71 -35.76
C GLY A 303 13.81 -8.81 -34.61
N ARG A 304 12.51 -8.90 -34.29
CA ARG A 304 11.89 -8.10 -33.23
C ARG A 304 12.42 -8.45 -31.84
N GLU A 305 12.63 -9.74 -31.57
CA GLU A 305 13.18 -10.20 -30.29
C GLU A 305 14.60 -9.65 -30.07
N GLY A 306 15.43 -9.64 -31.10
CA GLY A 306 16.75 -9.03 -31.03
C GLY A 306 16.70 -7.54 -30.70
N ILE A 307 15.73 -6.78 -31.23
CA ILE A 307 15.55 -5.37 -30.88
C ILE A 307 15.20 -5.19 -29.39
N PHE A 308 14.34 -6.05 -28.83
CA PHE A 308 14.04 -6.03 -27.40
C PHE A 308 15.26 -6.38 -26.55
N ILE A 309 16.03 -7.40 -26.95
CA ILE A 309 17.29 -7.77 -26.28
C ILE A 309 18.28 -6.60 -26.31
N THR A 310 18.42 -5.91 -27.46
CA THR A 310 19.26 -4.71 -27.57
C THR A 310 18.77 -3.59 -26.65
N ALA A 311 17.46 -3.33 -26.58
CA ALA A 311 16.90 -2.33 -25.67
C ALA A 311 17.16 -2.68 -24.20
N THR A 312 16.95 -3.95 -23.82
CA THR A 312 17.26 -4.45 -22.47
C THR A 312 18.76 -4.33 -22.15
N ASN A 313 19.65 -4.57 -23.10
CA ASN A 313 21.08 -4.39 -22.91
C ASN A 313 21.46 -2.94 -22.60
N PHE A 314 20.83 -1.97 -23.28
CA PHE A 314 21.03 -0.56 -22.97
C PHE A 314 20.46 -0.18 -21.61
N MET A 315 19.25 -0.64 -21.28
CA MET A 315 18.68 -0.47 -19.93
C MET A 315 19.62 -1.05 -18.85
N ASN A 316 20.20 -2.23 -19.08
CA ASN A 316 21.13 -2.85 -18.13
C ASN A 316 22.40 -2.03 -17.90
N LYS A 317 22.90 -1.31 -18.91
CA LYS A 317 24.03 -0.38 -18.72
C LYS A 317 23.66 0.78 -17.79
N ILE A 318 22.43 1.31 -17.90
CA ILE A 318 21.92 2.35 -16.99
C ILE A 318 21.79 1.79 -15.58
N ARG A 319 21.22 0.59 -15.44
CA ARG A 319 21.14 -0.14 -14.18
C ARG A 319 22.51 -0.31 -13.52
N GLU A 320 23.50 -0.81 -14.26
CA GLU A 320 24.85 -1.03 -13.73
C GLU A 320 25.46 0.28 -13.21
N ARG A 321 25.37 1.35 -13.99
CA ARG A 321 25.82 2.67 -13.57
C ARG A 321 25.09 3.18 -12.34
N THR A 322 23.79 2.94 -12.25
CA THR A 322 22.97 3.33 -11.10
C THR A 322 23.44 2.64 -9.83
N LEU A 323 23.67 1.32 -9.89
CA LEU A 323 24.13 0.53 -8.75
C LEU A 323 25.55 0.91 -8.31
N GLU A 324 26.44 1.25 -9.24
CA GLU A 324 27.77 1.81 -8.91
C GLU A 324 27.64 3.09 -8.08
N LEU A 325 26.76 4.00 -8.48
CA LEU A 325 26.51 5.26 -7.77
C LEU A 325 25.80 5.02 -6.43
N GLU A 326 24.89 4.05 -6.36
CA GLU A 326 24.20 3.66 -5.13
C GLU A 326 25.18 3.15 -4.07
N GLU A 327 26.15 2.31 -4.47
CA GLU A 327 27.18 1.78 -3.56
C GLU A 327 28.00 2.92 -2.95
N ILE A 328 28.33 3.95 -3.75
CA ILE A 328 29.02 5.14 -3.26
C ILE A 328 28.13 5.94 -2.30
N LEU A 329 26.84 6.14 -2.64
CA LEU A 329 25.90 6.91 -1.82
C LEU A 329 25.67 6.27 -0.46
N SER A 330 25.57 4.94 -0.43
CA SER A 330 25.34 4.16 0.79
C SER A 330 26.52 4.30 1.75
N ARG A 331 27.75 4.23 1.25
CA ARG A 331 28.99 4.45 2.02
C ARG A 331 29.19 5.87 2.55
N LEU A 332 28.40 6.84 2.09
CA LEU A 332 28.38 8.22 2.60
C LEU A 332 27.26 8.46 3.63
N THR A 333 26.36 7.49 3.79
CA THR A 333 25.18 7.60 4.65
C THR A 333 25.28 6.69 5.88
N GLU A 334 26.14 5.66 5.85
CA GLU A 334 26.75 5.02 7.02
C GLU A 334 27.69 5.98 7.76
#